data_AF-A0A9Q0NHA8-F1
#
_entry.id   AF-A0A9Q0NHA8-F1
#
_cell.length_a   1.000
_cell.length_b   1.000
_cell.length_c   1.000
_cell.angle_alpha   90.00
_cell.angle_beta   90.00
_cell.angle_gamma   90.00
#
_symmetry.space_group_name_H-M   'P 1'
#
loop_
_entity.id
_entity.type
_entity.pdbx_description
1 polymer ?
#
loop_
_entity_poly.entity_id
_entity_poly.type
_entity_poly.pdbx_seq_one_letter_code
_entity_poly.pdbx_strand_id
1 'polypeptide(L)'
;MTIGNIASKKERKSRRNKPVDENAPLLPKRQEDVGFEEFNGASFTGVVFNLSTTIVGAGIMALPAIMKVLGLVLGVALIIFMAFLTEASIEMLLRFSRVGKSASYGGLMGDAFGKTGTIMLQVAVLIN
;
A
#
# COMPACT_ATOMS: atom_id res chain seq x y z
N MET A 1 25.93 -26.66 -36.50
CA MET A 1 26.49 -26.29 -35.18
C MET A 1 25.35 -25.82 -34.30
N THR A 2 25.29 -26.39 -33.10
CA THR A 2 24.11 -26.49 -32.23
C THR A 2 24.37 -25.71 -30.95
N ILE A 3 23.44 -24.85 -30.53
CA ILE A 3 23.04 -24.64 -29.13
C ILE A 3 21.55 -24.24 -29.20
N GLY A 4 20.54 -25.01 -28.80
CA GLY A 4 20.51 -26.08 -27.81
C GLY A 4 19.69 -25.63 -26.61
N ASN A 5 18.38 -25.41 -26.82
CA ASN A 5 17.37 -25.15 -25.80
C ASN A 5 17.25 -26.37 -24.86
N ILE A 6 17.96 -26.36 -23.73
CA ILE A 6 17.97 -27.43 -22.72
C ILE A 6 17.67 -26.81 -21.35
N ALA A 7 16.39 -26.57 -21.07
CA ALA A 7 15.94 -26.35 -19.69
C ALA A 7 14.48 -26.77 -19.40
N SER A 8 13.67 -27.13 -20.41
CA SER A 8 12.22 -27.35 -20.18
C SER A 8 11.81 -28.82 -19.98
N LYS A 9 12.69 -29.81 -20.19
CA LYS A 9 12.25 -31.22 -20.31
C LYS A 9 12.39 -32.10 -19.05
N LYS A 10 12.96 -31.62 -17.94
CA LYS A 10 13.29 -32.51 -16.79
C LYS A 10 12.24 -32.58 -15.68
N GLU A 11 11.33 -31.62 -15.53
CA GLU A 11 10.37 -31.62 -14.41
C GLU A 11 9.09 -32.43 -14.64
N ARG A 12 8.68 -32.68 -15.89
CA ARG A 12 7.36 -33.29 -16.16
C ARG A 12 7.25 -34.79 -15.87
N LYS A 13 8.36 -35.49 -15.61
CA LYS A 13 8.35 -36.96 -15.51
C LYS A 13 8.35 -37.53 -14.08
N SER A 14 8.49 -36.70 -13.05
CA SER A 14 8.55 -37.13 -11.64
C SER A 14 7.27 -36.88 -10.84
N ARG A 15 6.10 -36.88 -11.50
CA ARG A 15 4.78 -36.74 -10.84
C ARG A 15 3.86 -37.94 -11.00
N ARG A 16 4.32 -39.01 -11.66
CA ARG A 16 3.48 -40.17 -11.94
C ARG A 16 4.01 -41.37 -11.18
N ASN A 17 3.53 -41.47 -9.93
CA ASN A 17 3.54 -42.63 -9.03
C ASN A 17 4.03 -42.26 -7.62
N LYS A 18 3.21 -41.50 -6.88
CA LYS A 18 3.15 -41.64 -5.42
C LYS A 18 1.74 -42.12 -5.06
N PRO A 19 1.59 -43.10 -4.15
CA PRO A 19 0.28 -43.51 -3.66
C PRO A 19 -0.41 -42.30 -3.02
N VAL A 20 -1.67 -42.09 -3.38
CA VAL A 20 -2.49 -41.01 -2.82
C VAL A 20 -2.87 -41.44 -1.41
N ASP A 21 -2.27 -40.80 -0.41
CA ASP A 21 -2.62 -40.98 1.00
C ASP A 21 -3.95 -40.26 1.25
N GLU A 22 -5.01 -41.05 1.51
CA GLU A 22 -6.39 -40.58 1.69
C GLU A 22 -6.57 -39.74 2.97
N ASN A 23 -5.58 -39.73 3.87
CA ASN A 23 -5.57 -38.92 5.09
C ASN A 23 -4.71 -37.64 4.95
N ALA A 24 -4.20 -37.34 3.74
CA ALA A 24 -3.48 -36.11 3.49
C ALA A 24 -4.44 -34.91 3.45
N PRO A 25 -4.16 -33.81 4.18
CA PRO A 25 -4.99 -32.61 4.13
C PRO A 25 -5.05 -32.04 2.70
N LEU A 26 -6.27 -31.95 2.14
CA LEU A 26 -6.52 -31.48 0.77
C LEU A 26 -6.26 -29.98 0.56
N LEU A 27 -6.03 -29.25 1.65
CA LEU A 27 -5.65 -27.86 1.64
C LEU A 27 -4.30 -27.74 2.34
N PRO A 28 -3.31 -27.04 1.74
CA PRO A 28 -2.13 -26.64 2.48
C PRO A 28 -2.58 -25.97 3.77
N LYS A 29 -2.02 -26.39 4.92
CA LYS A 29 -2.18 -25.62 6.16
C LYS A 29 -1.84 -24.18 5.82
N ARG A 30 -2.79 -23.27 6.09
CA ARG A 30 -2.53 -21.83 6.11
C ARG A 30 -1.55 -21.58 7.25
N GLN A 31 -0.28 -21.81 6.95
CA GLN A 31 0.84 -21.28 7.67
C GLN A 31 0.59 -19.77 7.68
N GLU A 32 0.30 -19.21 8.85
CA GLU A 32 0.34 -17.76 9.08
C GLU A 32 1.79 -17.26 9.05
N ASP A 33 2.57 -17.73 8.08
CA ASP A 33 3.71 -16.99 7.60
C ASP A 33 3.10 -15.85 6.78
N VAL A 34 2.96 -14.70 7.43
CA VAL A 34 3.11 -13.40 6.77
C VAL A 34 4.53 -13.32 6.22
N GLY A 35 4.85 -14.25 5.32
CA GLY A 35 5.93 -14.10 4.38
C GLY A 35 5.54 -12.89 3.57
N PHE A 36 6.28 -11.80 3.79
CA PHE A 36 6.57 -10.89 2.72
C PHE A 36 7.21 -11.74 1.62
N GLU A 37 6.39 -12.41 0.80
CA GLU A 37 6.80 -12.66 -0.57
C GLU A 37 7.27 -11.31 -1.05
N GLU A 38 8.53 -11.28 -1.46
CA GLU A 38 9.29 -10.12 -1.87
C GLU A 38 8.59 -9.49 -3.08
N PHE A 39 7.46 -8.82 -2.81
CA PHE A 39 6.86 -7.86 -3.71
C PHE A 39 7.97 -6.83 -3.88
N ASN A 40 8.66 -6.91 -5.01
CA ASN A 40 9.42 -5.77 -5.53
C ASN A 40 8.51 -4.56 -5.30
N GLY A 41 8.90 -3.70 -4.34
CA GLY A 41 8.08 -2.59 -3.90
C GLY A 41 7.60 -1.78 -5.10
N ALA A 42 6.51 -1.04 -4.94
CA ALA A 42 6.00 -0.20 -6.03
C ALA A 42 7.12 0.69 -6.58
N SER A 43 7.27 0.73 -7.92
CA SER A 43 8.31 1.57 -8.53
C SER A 43 8.06 3.04 -8.17
N PHE A 44 9.13 3.84 -8.09
CA PHE A 44 9.01 5.26 -7.77
C PHE A 44 7.97 5.96 -8.67
N THR A 45 8.04 5.74 -9.98
CA THR A 45 7.07 6.29 -10.94
C THR A 45 5.65 5.75 -10.70
N GLY A 46 5.51 4.47 -10.36
CA GLY A 46 4.20 3.88 -10.06
C GLY A 46 3.55 4.47 -8.80
N VAL A 47 4.33 4.68 -7.74
CA VAL A 47 3.86 5.35 -6.51
C VAL A 47 3.46 6.80 -6.79
N VAL A 48 4.30 7.56 -7.50
CA VAL A 48 4.02 8.95 -7.85
C VAL A 48 2.75 9.05 -8.70
N PHE A 49 2.58 8.18 -9.70
CA PHE A 49 1.43 8.22 -10.59
C PHE A 49 0.12 7.85 -9.87
N ASN A 50 0.14 6.81 -9.04
CA ASN A 50 -1.03 6.40 -8.26
C ASN A 50 -1.42 7.50 -7.27
N LEU A 51 -0.45 8.02 -6.51
CA LEU A 51 -0.69 9.11 -5.55
C LEU A 51 -1.23 10.36 -6.24
N SER A 52 -0.64 10.75 -7.37
CA SER A 52 -1.10 11.91 -8.16
C SER A 52 -2.53 11.73 -8.64
N THR A 53 -2.88 10.54 -9.14
CA THR A 53 -4.24 10.24 -9.61
C THR A 53 -5.26 10.36 -8.49
N THR A 54 -4.94 9.86 -7.29
CA THR A 54 -5.81 10.01 -6.12
C THR A 54 -6.00 11.48 -5.72
N ILE A 55 -4.91 12.26 -5.63
CA ILE A 55 -4.97 13.68 -5.24
C ILE A 55 -5.75 14.50 -6.27
N VAL A 56 -5.47 14.31 -7.56
CA VAL A 56 -6.17 15.01 -8.64
C VAL A 56 -7.65 14.61 -8.63
N GLY A 57 -7.98 13.32 -8.47
CA GLY A 57 -9.35 12.82 -8.41
C GLY A 57 -10.17 13.47 -7.29
N ALA A 58 -9.62 13.53 -6.07
CA ALA A 58 -10.27 14.23 -4.96
C ALA A 58 -10.36 15.75 -5.21
N GLY A 59 -9.30 16.34 -5.75
CA GLY A 59 -9.21 17.77 -6.02
C GLY A 59 -10.26 18.25 -7.03
N ILE A 60 -10.40 17.59 -8.17
CA ILE A 60 -11.38 18.00 -9.19
C ILE A 60 -12.83 17.92 -8.68
N MET A 61 -13.12 17.03 -7.72
CA MET A 61 -14.43 16.93 -7.09
C MET A 61 -14.65 18.03 -6.03
N ALA A 62 -13.61 18.35 -5.24
CA ALA A 62 -13.72 19.28 -4.10
C ALA A 62 -13.54 20.76 -4.46
N LEU A 63 -12.65 21.09 -5.40
CA LEU A 63 -12.27 22.47 -5.71
C LEU A 63 -13.46 23.38 -6.08
N PRO A 64 -14.44 22.97 -6.92
CA PRO A 64 -15.57 23.83 -7.24
C PRO A 64 -16.44 24.16 -6.01
N ALA A 65 -16.62 23.19 -5.11
CA ALA A 65 -17.39 23.37 -3.89
C ALA A 65 -16.69 24.33 -2.92
N ILE A 66 -15.37 24.20 -2.75
CA ILE A 66 -14.55 25.10 -1.92
C ILE A 66 -14.69 26.55 -2.41
N MET A 67 -14.52 26.77 -3.72
CA MET A 67 -14.64 28.11 -4.31
C MET A 67 -16.05 28.68 -4.16
N LYS A 68 -17.08 27.84 -4.29
CA LYS A 68 -18.48 28.26 -4.16
C LYS A 68 -18.84 28.67 -2.72
N VAL A 69 -18.33 27.95 -1.72
CA VAL A 69 -18.71 28.18 -0.30
C VAL A 69 -17.85 29.27 0.34
N LEU A 70 -16.53 29.28 0.06
CA LEU A 70 -15.58 30.18 0.71
C LEU A 70 -15.26 31.42 -0.14
N GLY A 71 -15.59 31.41 -1.43
CA GLY A 71 -15.18 32.42 -2.40
C GLY A 71 -13.76 32.17 -2.93
N LEU A 72 -13.42 32.83 -4.03
CA LEU A 72 -12.16 32.59 -4.76
C LEU A 72 -10.91 32.90 -3.93
N VAL A 73 -10.86 34.10 -3.32
CA VAL A 73 -9.66 34.56 -2.60
C VAL A 73 -9.36 33.68 -1.39
N LEU A 74 -10.37 33.47 -0.53
CA LEU A 74 -10.22 32.64 0.66
C LEU A 74 -10.02 31.15 0.31
N GLY A 75 -10.69 30.66 -0.73
CA GLY A 75 -10.50 29.30 -1.25
C GLY A 75 -9.07 29.03 -1.71
N VAL A 76 -8.49 29.93 -2.52
CA VAL A 76 -7.09 29.82 -2.96
C VAL A 76 -6.12 29.94 -1.78
N ALA A 77 -6.35 30.88 -0.85
CA ALA A 77 -5.52 31.01 0.34
C ALA A 77 -5.50 29.72 1.17
N LEU A 78 -6.65 29.07 1.35
CA LEU A 78 -6.73 27.79 2.06
C LEU A 78 -6.05 26.65 1.30
N ILE A 79 -6.13 26.60 -0.03
CA ILE A 79 -5.39 25.59 -0.83
C ILE A 79 -3.89 25.74 -0.62
N ILE A 80 -3.38 26.98 -0.65
CA ILE A 80 -1.95 27.27 -0.40
C ILE A 80 -1.57 26.84 1.01
N PHE A 81 -2.38 27.19 2.02
CA PHE A 81 -2.17 26.76 3.40
C PHE A 81 -2.14 25.23 3.53
N MET A 82 -3.09 24.55 2.88
CA MET A 82 -3.19 23.09 2.93
C MET A 82 -2.05 22.40 2.16
N ALA A 83 -1.45 23.05 1.16
CA ALA A 83 -0.26 22.55 0.50
C ALA A 83 0.92 22.44 1.50
N PHE A 84 1.17 23.48 2.30
CA PHE A 84 2.19 23.43 3.36
C PHE A 84 1.86 22.38 4.42
N LEU A 85 0.59 22.26 4.84
CA LEU A 85 0.20 21.25 5.81
C LEU A 85 0.38 19.82 5.26
N THR A 86 0.10 19.62 3.97
CA THR A 86 0.28 18.33 3.29
C THR A 86 1.75 17.96 3.21
N GLU A 87 2.63 18.90 2.85
CA GLU A 87 4.08 18.69 2.83
C GLU A 87 4.61 18.28 4.20
N ALA A 88 4.26 19.04 5.26
CA ALA A 88 4.65 18.72 6.62
C ALA A 88 4.11 17.34 7.09
N SER A 89 2.88 16.99 6.70
CA SER A 89 2.28 15.70 7.02
C SER A 89 3.00 14.53 6.36
N ILE A 90 3.34 14.66 5.07
CA ILE A 90 4.08 13.64 4.32
C ILE A 90 5.49 13.48 4.90
N GLU A 91 6.18 14.59 5.20
CA GLU A 91 7.51 14.55 5.81
C GLU A 91 7.49 13.82 7.17
N MET A 92 6.52 14.17 8.03
CA MET A 92 6.32 13.52 9.33
C MET A 92 6.11 12.01 9.17
N LEU A 93 5.23 11.62 8.24
CA LEU A 93 4.93 10.23 7.95
C LEU A 93 6.17 9.45 7.48
N LEU A 94 6.92 10.01 6.52
CA LEU A 94 8.13 9.38 5.99
C LEU A 94 9.20 9.23 7.07
N ARG A 95 9.35 10.26 7.91
CA ARG A 95 10.30 10.24 9.03
C ARG A 95 9.97 9.15 10.03
N PHE A 96 8.71 9.04 10.46
CA PHE A 96 8.31 7.99 11.41
C PHE A 96 8.29 6.60 10.78
N SER A 97 7.93 6.47 9.50
CA SER A 97 7.99 5.17 8.80
C SER A 97 9.41 4.62 8.74
N ARG A 98 10.39 5.50 8.49
CA ARG A 98 11.80 5.10 8.45
C ARG A 98 12.33 4.68 9.82
N VAL A 99 11.93 5.36 10.89
CA VAL A 99 12.38 5.06 12.26
C VAL A 99 11.68 3.81 12.82
N GLY A 100 10.36 3.70 12.64
CA GLY A 100 9.55 2.57 13.11
C GLY A 100 9.68 1.32 12.25
N LYS A 101 10.28 1.42 11.05
CA LYS A 101 10.32 0.35 10.02
C LYS A 101 8.92 -0.17 9.63
N SER A 102 7.88 0.63 9.88
CA SER A 102 6.49 0.28 9.59
C SER A 102 6.18 0.58 8.13
N ALA A 103 5.69 -0.44 7.42
CA ALA A 103 5.32 -0.35 6.01
C ALA A 103 3.86 0.09 5.76
N SER A 104 3.09 0.33 6.82
CA SER A 104 1.68 0.73 6.74
C SER A 104 1.35 1.87 7.69
N TYR A 105 0.35 2.68 7.33
CA TYR A 105 -0.14 3.78 8.17
C TYR A 105 -0.63 3.29 9.55
N GLY A 106 -1.32 2.14 9.59
CA GLY A 106 -1.81 1.54 10.84
C GLY A 106 -0.68 1.04 11.74
N GLY A 107 0.36 0.44 11.17
CA GLY A 107 1.57 0.06 11.89
C GLY A 107 2.30 1.29 12.42
N LEU A 108 2.47 2.32 11.58
CA LEU A 108 3.13 3.57 11.96
C LEU A 108 2.41 4.30 13.10
N MET A 109 1.08 4.36 13.06
CA MET A 109 0.29 4.93 14.16
C MET A 109 0.35 4.07 15.42
N GLY A 110 0.46 2.75 15.28
CA GLY A 110 0.67 1.83 16.40
C GLY A 110 2.03 2.03 17.06
N ASP A 111 3.07 2.23 16.26
CA ASP A 111 4.43 2.43 16.75
C ASP A 111 4.62 3.82 17.38
N ALA A 112 3.94 4.85 16.86
CA ALA A 112 4.03 6.22 17.36
C ALA A 112 3.11 6.52 18.56
N PHE A 113 1.88 5.97 18.56
CA PHE A 113 0.83 6.33 19.53
C PHE A 113 0.22 5.11 20.25
N GLY A 114 0.77 3.91 20.03
CA GLY A 114 0.24 2.68 20.60
C GLY A 114 -1.11 2.26 19.99
N LYS A 115 -1.77 1.30 20.65
CA LYS A 115 -3.04 0.72 20.19
C LYS A 115 -4.15 1.75 19.96
N THR A 116 -4.18 2.80 20.78
CA THR A 116 -5.15 3.90 20.63
C THR A 116 -5.00 4.62 19.30
N GLY A 117 -3.76 4.87 18.85
CA GLY A 117 -3.49 5.51 17.56
C GLY A 117 -3.94 4.67 16.37
N THR A 118 -3.67 3.36 16.39
CA THR A 118 -4.13 2.45 15.33
C THR A 118 -5.66 2.40 15.25
N ILE A 119 -6.35 2.33 16.40
CA ILE A 119 -7.83 2.32 16.44
C ILE A 119 -8.40 3.64 15.91
N MET A 120 -7.84 4.77 16.35
CA MET A 120 -8.29 6.09 15.90
C MET A 120 -8.13 6.25 14.37
N LEU A 121 -7.00 5.78 13.82
CA LEU A 121 -6.80 5.75 12.37
C LEU A 121 -7.81 4.85 11.66
N GLN A 122 -8.07 3.63 12.17
CA GLN A 122 -9.05 2.73 11.56
C GLN A 122 -10.45 3.33 11.55
N VAL A 123 -10.86 3.99 12.64
CA VAL A 123 -12.16 4.68 12.71
C VAL A 123 -12.21 5.83 11.70
N ALA A 124 -11.14 6.63 11.59
CA ALA A 124 -11.07 7.72 10.63
C ALA A 124 -11.20 7.23 9.17
N VAL A 125 -10.54 6.13 8.83
CA VAL A 125 -10.63 5.51 7.50
C VAL A 125 -12.01 4.89 7.26
N LEU A 126 -12.65 4.32 8.27
CA LEU A 126 -13.99 3.72 8.14
C LEU A 126 -15.09 4.78 7.88
N ILE A 127 -14.93 5.98 8.43
CA ILE A 127 -15.92 7.07 8.30
C ILE A 127 -15.78 7.83 6.97
N ASN A 128 -14.56 7.86 6.40
CA ASN A 128 -14.23 8.57 5.15
C ASN A 128 -14.73 7.82 3.92
#